data_AF-J2GM28-F1
#
_entry.id   AF-J2GM28-F1
#
_cell.length_a   1.000
_cell.length_b   1.000
_cell.length_c   1.000
_cell.angle_alpha   90.00
_cell.angle_beta   90.00
_cell.angle_gamma   90.00
#
_symmetry.space_group_name_H-M   'P 1'
#
loop_
_entity.id
_entity.type
_entity.pdbx_description
1 polymer ?
#
loop_
_entity_poly.entity_id
_entity_poly.type
_entity_poly.pdbx_seq_one_letter_code
_entity_poly.pdbx_strand_id
1 'polypeptide(L)'
;MTNNKASADHLLTTSVPEVFPECSKCDDTGYKDHAGFALDPCPHGDPTEPLEQIVAEALTSREHGPVTASEIAKTIRAAGVDADFQSGVDRWMDACFGAAIKADQLERADRFIEEALELSQTFPAFTAERAHALVDYVFARSVGEPHQEVGGVMVTLAALCNTAGLSIHSAAYDELARVWTKVEAIRAKQRRSRPGAPYRWRHPPRPTQ
;
A
#
# COMPACT_ATOMS: atom_id res chain seq x y z
N MET A 1 20.81 36.54 -40.01
CA MET A 1 20.78 36.42 -38.54
C MET A 1 20.79 34.94 -38.22
N THR A 2 21.97 34.41 -37.89
CA THR A 2 22.22 32.99 -37.61
C THR A 2 21.83 32.68 -36.17
N ASN A 3 20.98 31.67 -35.98
CA ASN A 3 20.43 31.29 -34.69
C ASN A 3 21.31 30.20 -34.07
N ASN A 4 22.12 30.58 -33.08
CA ASN A 4 23.01 29.69 -32.34
C ASN A 4 22.19 28.91 -31.29
N LYS A 5 21.96 27.61 -31.51
CA LYS A 5 21.57 26.69 -30.44
C LYS A 5 22.84 26.09 -29.84
N ALA A 6 23.23 26.55 -28.65
CA ALA A 6 24.26 25.92 -27.86
C ALA A 6 23.69 24.61 -27.24
N SER A 7 24.36 23.51 -27.56
CA SER A 7 24.20 22.21 -26.91
C SER A 7 24.81 22.27 -25.52
N ALA A 8 24.09 21.82 -24.49
CA ALA A 8 24.64 21.57 -23.16
C ALA A 8 24.54 20.07 -22.90
N ASP A 9 25.61 19.34 -23.22
CA ASP A 9 25.80 17.95 -22.82
C ASP A 9 26.02 17.91 -21.30
N HIS A 10 25.02 17.43 -20.57
CA HIS A 10 25.18 17.08 -19.16
C HIS A 10 25.55 15.59 -19.09
N LEU A 11 26.85 15.31 -19.10
CA LEU A 11 27.38 13.97 -18.82
C LEU A 11 27.13 13.64 -17.34
N LEU A 12 26.14 12.80 -17.07
CA LEU A 12 25.97 12.14 -15.78
C LEU A 12 26.99 11.01 -15.69
N THR A 13 28.05 11.22 -14.91
CA THR A 13 29.00 10.18 -14.52
C THR A 13 28.33 9.27 -13.49
N THR A 14 27.86 8.09 -13.90
CA THR A 14 27.43 7.02 -13.00
C THR A 14 28.64 6.19 -12.60
N SER A 15 29.34 6.58 -11.55
CA SER A 15 30.29 5.68 -10.88
C SER A 15 29.49 4.64 -10.10
N VAL A 16 29.29 3.46 -10.69
CA VAL A 16 28.79 2.28 -9.98
C VAL A 16 29.90 1.81 -9.04
N PRO A 17 29.67 1.60 -7.73
CA PRO A 17 30.65 0.98 -6.87
C PRO A 17 30.92 -0.46 -7.35
N GLU A 18 32.17 -0.77 -7.67
CA GLU A 18 32.60 -2.08 -8.22
C GLU A 18 32.53 -3.24 -7.22
N VAL A 19 32.16 -3.00 -5.96
CA VAL A 19 32.19 -4.04 -4.92
C VAL A 19 30.91 -4.00 -4.10
N PHE A 20 30.07 -5.02 -4.30
CA PHE A 20 28.95 -5.30 -3.41
C PHE A 20 29.47 -6.02 -2.16
N PRO A 21 28.93 -5.73 -0.96
CA PRO A 21 29.35 -6.40 0.26
C PRO A 21 29.07 -7.91 0.17
N GLU A 22 30.10 -8.73 0.45
CA GLU A 22 30.00 -10.19 0.47
C GLU A 22 29.02 -10.65 1.56
N CYS A 23 28.11 -11.56 1.20
CA CYS A 23 27.21 -12.18 2.15
C CYS A 23 27.99 -13.21 2.97
N SER A 24 28.19 -12.97 4.27
CA SER A 24 28.98 -13.84 5.18
C SER A 24 28.43 -15.25 5.39
N LYS A 25 27.27 -15.59 4.80
CA LYS A 25 26.58 -16.87 4.94
C LYS A 25 26.62 -17.75 3.68
N CYS A 26 27.02 -17.20 2.53
CA CYS A 26 27.25 -17.96 1.32
C CYS A 26 28.54 -17.45 0.64
N ASP A 27 29.49 -18.35 0.40
CA ASP A 27 30.79 -18.08 -0.26
C ASP A 27 30.63 -17.83 -1.78
N ASP A 28 29.49 -17.24 -2.17
CA ASP A 28 29.05 -17.15 -3.55
C ASP A 28 29.27 -15.73 -4.06
N THR A 29 30.33 -15.54 -4.84
CA THR A 29 30.66 -14.29 -5.53
C THR A 29 29.71 -14.10 -6.72
N GLY A 30 28.42 -13.88 -6.44
CA GLY A 30 27.39 -13.42 -7.38
C GLY A 30 27.40 -14.09 -8.76
N TYR A 31 26.66 -15.18 -8.91
CA TYR A 31 26.41 -15.81 -10.22
C TYR A 31 25.58 -14.85 -11.11
N LYS A 32 26.23 -14.25 -12.12
CA LYS A 32 25.54 -13.57 -13.24
C LYS A 32 24.99 -14.64 -14.18
N ASP A 33 23.78 -14.48 -14.67
CA ASP A 33 23.33 -15.29 -15.81
C ASP A 33 24.16 -14.98 -17.06
N HIS A 34 24.02 -15.79 -18.12
CA HIS A 34 24.74 -15.58 -19.39
C HIS A 34 24.40 -14.24 -20.08
N ALA A 35 23.41 -13.50 -19.59
CA ALA A 35 22.95 -12.22 -20.11
C ALA A 35 23.38 -11.01 -19.25
N GLY A 36 24.05 -11.23 -18.12
CA GLY A 36 24.61 -10.18 -17.27
C GLY A 36 23.60 -9.43 -16.41
N PHE A 37 22.39 -9.96 -16.23
CA PHE A 37 21.40 -9.37 -15.31
C PHE A 37 21.58 -9.94 -13.90
N ALA A 38 21.45 -9.07 -12.90
CA ALA A 38 21.47 -9.47 -11.49
C ALA A 38 20.25 -10.35 -11.22
N LEU A 39 20.47 -11.63 -10.92
CA LEU A 39 19.45 -12.48 -10.32
C LEU A 39 19.24 -12.03 -8.87
N ASP A 40 17.98 -12.14 -8.41
CA ASP A 40 17.50 -11.70 -7.12
C ASP A 40 18.47 -12.00 -5.95
N PRO A 41 18.52 -11.14 -4.92
CA PRO A 41 19.35 -11.38 -3.75
C PRO A 41 19.01 -12.73 -3.13
N CYS A 42 20.05 -13.56 -3.05
CA CYS A 42 20.24 -14.75 -2.24
C CYS A 42 19.19 -14.96 -1.09
N PRO A 43 18.51 -16.12 -1.01
CA PRO A 43 17.32 -16.34 -0.16
C PRO A 43 17.58 -16.45 1.36
N HIS A 44 18.74 -16.05 1.87
CA HIS A 44 19.12 -16.23 3.29
C HIS A 44 18.96 -14.99 4.17
N GLY A 45 18.18 -14.00 3.73
CA GLY A 45 17.93 -12.80 4.51
C GLY A 45 16.59 -12.21 4.13
N ASP A 46 15.52 -12.90 4.49
CA ASP A 46 14.18 -12.32 4.48
C ASP A 46 14.11 -11.21 5.55
N PRO A 47 13.95 -9.93 5.18
CA PRO A 47 13.76 -8.85 6.13
C PRO A 47 12.29 -8.71 6.55
N THR A 48 11.44 -9.71 6.34
CA THR A 48 10.06 -9.69 6.88
C THR A 48 10.02 -9.75 8.41
N GLU A 49 11.05 -10.25 9.08
CA GLU A 49 11.00 -10.50 10.53
C GLU A 49 11.10 -9.28 11.46
N PRO A 50 11.81 -8.16 11.20
CA PRO A 50 11.98 -7.13 12.23
C PRO A 50 10.68 -6.43 12.61
N LEU A 51 9.77 -6.17 11.66
CA LEU A 51 8.56 -5.41 11.96
C LEU A 51 7.47 -6.26 12.59
N GLU A 52 7.25 -7.47 12.07
CA GLU A 52 6.31 -8.39 12.69
C GLU A 52 6.76 -8.74 14.10
N GLN A 53 8.06 -8.93 14.30
CA GLN A 53 8.61 -9.16 15.62
C GLN A 53 8.56 -7.91 16.50
N ILE A 54 8.88 -6.70 16.02
CA ILE A 54 8.76 -5.46 16.80
C ILE A 54 7.30 -5.15 17.15
N VAL A 55 6.36 -5.37 16.24
CA VAL A 55 4.92 -5.18 16.49
C VAL A 55 4.42 -6.27 17.43
N ALA A 56 4.79 -7.53 17.22
CA ALA A 56 4.45 -8.63 18.12
C ALA A 56 5.06 -8.43 19.52
N GLU A 57 6.32 -8.00 19.61
CA GLU A 57 6.99 -7.62 20.86
C GLU A 57 6.31 -6.41 21.48
N ALA A 58 5.95 -5.36 20.73
CA ALA A 58 5.18 -4.25 21.28
C ALA A 58 3.81 -4.71 21.82
N LEU A 59 3.14 -5.63 21.11
CA LEU A 59 1.87 -6.24 21.48
C LEU A 59 1.97 -7.22 22.67
N THR A 60 3.13 -7.83 22.90
CA THR A 60 3.34 -8.89 23.91
C THR A 60 4.21 -8.46 25.09
N SER A 61 5.03 -7.41 24.95
CA SER A 61 5.92 -6.89 25.98
C SER A 61 5.20 -5.84 26.84
N ARG A 62 4.34 -6.31 27.75
CA ARG A 62 4.31 -5.85 29.15
C ARG A 62 3.31 -6.60 30.01
N GLU A 63 3.69 -6.77 31.27
CA GLU A 63 2.90 -7.32 32.38
C GLU A 63 1.62 -6.50 32.71
N HIS A 64 1.36 -5.35 32.06
CA HIS A 64 0.31 -4.42 32.46
C HIS A 64 -0.40 -3.76 31.24
N GLY A 65 -1.55 -4.31 30.85
CA GLY A 65 -2.60 -3.61 30.06
C GLY A 65 -2.56 -3.80 28.53
N PRO A 66 -3.70 -3.55 27.83
CA PRO A 66 -3.78 -3.66 26.38
C PRO A 66 -3.04 -2.53 25.66
N VAL A 67 -2.31 -2.87 24.60
CA VAL A 67 -1.58 -1.92 23.76
C VAL A 67 -2.55 -1.05 22.96
N THR A 68 -2.34 0.26 23.00
CA THR A 68 -3.18 1.24 22.32
C THR A 68 -2.73 1.48 20.89
N ALA A 69 -3.65 1.90 20.01
CA ALA A 69 -3.32 2.29 18.64
C ALA A 69 -2.27 3.43 18.58
N SER A 70 -2.27 4.31 19.58
CA SER A 70 -1.28 5.39 19.71
C SER A 70 0.14 4.86 19.96
N GLU A 71 0.27 3.79 20.74
CA GLU A 71 1.57 3.17 21.02
C GLU A 71 2.10 2.44 19.79
N ILE A 72 1.23 1.73 19.07
CA ILE A 72 1.60 1.09 17.79
C ILE A 72 2.01 2.14 16.76
N ALA A 73 1.26 3.24 16.64
CA ALA A 73 1.62 4.32 15.74
C ALA A 73 2.97 4.97 16.10
N LYS A 74 3.29 5.06 17.40
CA LYS A 74 4.60 5.53 17.87
C LYS A 74 5.72 4.54 17.53
N THR A 75 5.48 3.23 17.70
CA THR A 75 6.45 2.18 17.35
C THR A 75 6.69 2.12 15.85
N ILE A 76 5.64 2.14 15.02
CA ILE A 76 5.77 2.18 13.55
C ILE A 76 6.58 3.40 13.09
N ARG A 77 6.33 4.57 13.70
CA ARG A 77 7.10 5.79 13.40
C ARG A 77 8.55 5.73 13.90
N ALA A 78 8.80 5.11 15.06
CA ALA A 78 10.12 5.02 15.68
C ALA A 78 11.01 3.92 15.11
N ALA A 79 10.42 2.83 14.59
CA ALA A 79 11.13 1.67 14.08
C ALA A 79 11.82 1.90 12.72
N GLY A 80 11.72 3.11 12.14
CA GLY A 80 12.35 3.40 10.85
C GLY A 80 11.97 2.34 9.81
N VAL A 81 10.66 2.11 9.64
CA VAL A 81 10.13 1.16 8.66
C VAL A 81 10.34 1.74 7.28
N ASP A 82 11.58 1.65 6.81
CA ASP A 82 12.02 2.30 5.60
C ASP A 82 11.49 1.51 4.38
N ALA A 83 10.87 2.13 3.39
CA ALA A 83 11.04 3.54 3.04
C ALA A 83 9.77 4.40 2.93
N ASP A 84 8.54 3.87 3.03
CA ASP A 84 7.33 4.69 2.92
C ASP A 84 6.07 3.98 3.43
N PHE A 85 4.99 4.76 3.56
CA PHE A 85 3.66 4.27 3.91
C PHE A 85 3.21 3.06 3.07
N GLN A 86 3.54 3.04 1.78
CA GLN A 86 3.12 1.99 0.86
C GLN A 86 3.78 0.65 1.21
N SER A 87 5.06 0.65 1.55
CA SER A 87 5.79 -0.52 2.05
C SER A 87 5.21 -1.06 3.36
N GLY A 88 4.72 -0.18 4.25
CA GLY A 88 4.04 -0.59 5.48
C GLY A 88 2.70 -1.26 5.25
N VAL A 89 1.93 -0.78 4.27
CA VAL A 89 0.68 -1.41 3.82
C VAL A 89 0.96 -2.79 3.21
N ASP A 90 2.03 -2.91 2.41
CA ASP A 90 2.44 -4.15 1.77
C ASP A 90 2.71 -5.28 2.79
N ARG A 91 3.45 -4.96 3.85
CA ARG A 91 3.72 -5.89 4.96
C ARG A 91 2.46 -6.29 5.73
N TRP A 92 1.57 -5.32 5.99
CA TRP A 92 0.29 -5.61 6.63
C TRP A 92 -0.58 -6.54 5.77
N MET A 93 -0.55 -6.35 4.44
CA MET A 93 -1.24 -7.20 3.49
C MET A 93 -0.72 -8.64 3.53
N ASP A 94 0.60 -8.84 3.57
CA ASP A 94 1.20 -10.17 3.73
C ASP A 94 0.79 -10.82 5.05
N ALA A 95 0.94 -10.09 6.16
CA ALA A 95 0.57 -10.57 7.49
C ALA A 95 -0.90 -11.02 7.55
N CYS A 96 -1.83 -10.30 6.91
CA CYS A 96 -3.25 -10.60 6.99
C CYS A 96 -3.75 -11.64 5.99
N PHE A 97 -3.25 -11.60 4.74
CA PHE A 97 -3.90 -12.24 3.60
C PHE A 97 -3.00 -13.17 2.79
N GLY A 98 -1.67 -13.03 2.91
CA GLY A 98 -0.69 -13.77 2.10
C GLY A 98 -0.69 -13.38 0.60
N ALA A 99 0.30 -13.90 -0.13
CA ALA A 99 0.62 -13.50 -1.51
C ALA A 99 -0.56 -13.59 -2.50
N ALA A 100 -1.38 -14.64 -2.44
CA ALA A 100 -2.45 -14.85 -3.42
C ALA A 100 -3.53 -13.76 -3.36
N ILE A 101 -4.03 -13.43 -2.17
CA ILE A 101 -5.08 -12.41 -1.98
C ILE A 101 -4.48 -11.00 -2.15
N LYS A 102 -3.23 -10.81 -1.72
CA LYS A 102 -2.49 -9.55 -1.93
C LYS A 102 -2.37 -9.20 -3.41
N ALA A 103 -2.14 -10.18 -4.27
CA ALA A 103 -1.98 -10.01 -5.72
C ALA A 103 -3.30 -9.93 -6.51
N ASP A 104 -4.47 -10.09 -5.87
CA ASP A 104 -5.77 -10.00 -6.55
C ASP A 104 -6.12 -8.54 -6.87
N GLN A 105 -5.84 -8.13 -8.11
CA GLN A 105 -6.05 -6.76 -8.58
C GLN A 105 -7.52 -6.33 -8.54
N LEU A 106 -8.46 -7.26 -8.78
CA LEU A 106 -9.88 -6.93 -8.78
C LEU A 106 -10.36 -6.70 -7.34
N GLU A 107 -9.94 -7.55 -6.40
CA GLU A 107 -10.26 -7.33 -4.98
C GLU A 107 -9.61 -6.03 -4.47
N ARG A 108 -8.38 -5.70 -4.91
CA ARG A 108 -7.74 -4.42 -4.53
C ARG A 108 -8.50 -3.22 -5.09
N ALA A 109 -8.98 -3.30 -6.33
CA ALA A 109 -9.80 -2.26 -6.94
C ALA A 109 -11.15 -2.10 -6.23
N ASP A 110 -11.83 -3.21 -5.92
CA ASP A 110 -13.09 -3.22 -5.16
C ASP A 110 -12.93 -2.58 -3.77
N ARG A 111 -11.85 -2.93 -3.06
CA ARG A 111 -11.54 -2.36 -1.75
C ARG A 111 -11.21 -0.87 -1.84
N PHE A 112 -10.48 -0.44 -2.86
CA PHE A 112 -10.19 0.99 -3.06
C PHE A 112 -11.47 1.80 -3.31
N ILE A 113 -12.37 1.33 -4.19
CA ILE A 113 -13.60 2.08 -4.49
C ILE A 113 -14.55 2.10 -3.28
N GLU A 114 -14.58 1.05 -2.46
CA GLU A 114 -15.34 1.02 -1.21
C GLU A 114 -14.91 2.16 -0.27
N GLU A 115 -13.61 2.28 0.01
CA GLU A 115 -13.06 3.33 0.90
C GLU A 115 -13.25 4.74 0.30
N ALA A 116 -13.12 4.89 -1.02
CA ALA A 116 -13.37 6.17 -1.70
C ALA A 116 -14.85 6.60 -1.58
N LEU A 117 -15.78 5.65 -1.67
CA LEU A 117 -17.20 5.91 -1.47
C LEU A 117 -17.53 6.20 0.01
N GLU A 118 -16.92 5.48 0.96
CA GLU A 118 -17.07 5.76 2.39
C GLU A 118 -16.57 7.16 2.76
N LEU A 119 -15.39 7.57 2.25
CA LEU A 119 -14.91 8.94 2.42
C LEU A 119 -15.88 9.95 1.79
N SER A 120 -16.36 9.69 0.57
CA SER A 120 -17.31 10.58 -0.11
C SER A 120 -18.63 10.71 0.67
N GLN A 121 -19.11 9.65 1.31
CA GLN A 121 -20.33 9.65 2.12
C GLN A 121 -20.22 10.57 3.36
N THR A 122 -19.01 10.89 3.82
CA THR A 122 -18.82 11.84 4.95
C THR A 122 -19.23 13.27 4.59
N PHE A 123 -19.41 13.59 3.30
CA PHE A 123 -19.79 14.91 2.81
C PHE A 123 -21.32 15.01 2.64
N PRO A 124 -22.02 15.90 3.37
CA PRO A 124 -23.49 15.89 3.45
C PRO A 124 -24.26 15.97 2.12
N ALA A 125 -23.67 16.56 1.09
CA ALA A 125 -24.30 16.74 -0.23
C ALA A 125 -23.92 15.65 -1.24
N PHE A 126 -23.08 14.69 -0.88
CA PHE A 126 -22.67 13.61 -1.77
C PHE A 126 -23.63 12.42 -1.61
N THR A 127 -24.43 12.15 -2.65
CA THR A 127 -25.46 11.10 -2.63
C THR A 127 -25.07 9.91 -3.50
N ALA A 128 -25.75 8.79 -3.32
CA ALA A 128 -25.56 7.60 -4.15
C ALA A 128 -25.85 7.88 -5.64
N GLU A 129 -26.85 8.70 -5.94
CA GLU A 129 -27.17 9.10 -7.32
C GLU A 129 -26.03 9.89 -7.96
N ARG A 130 -25.37 10.76 -7.18
CA ARG A 130 -24.17 11.48 -7.66
C ARG A 130 -23.02 10.53 -7.93
N ALA A 131 -22.81 9.53 -7.07
CA ALA A 131 -21.81 8.50 -7.29
C ALA A 131 -22.09 7.69 -8.57
N HIS A 132 -23.34 7.27 -8.78
CA HIS A 132 -23.74 6.54 -10.00
C HIS A 132 -23.57 7.38 -11.27
N ALA A 133 -23.93 8.67 -11.23
CA ALA A 133 -23.69 9.57 -12.35
C ALA A 133 -22.19 9.71 -12.71
N LEU A 134 -21.31 9.68 -11.70
CA LEU A 134 -19.85 9.65 -11.93
C LEU A 134 -19.37 8.32 -12.52
N VAL A 135 -19.97 7.19 -12.11
CA VAL A 135 -19.70 5.89 -12.74
C VAL A 135 -20.04 5.96 -14.22
N ASP A 136 -21.25 6.38 -14.58
CA ASP A 136 -21.67 6.50 -15.98
C ASP A 136 -20.74 7.43 -16.77
N TYR A 137 -20.36 8.56 -16.19
CA TYR A 137 -19.47 9.54 -16.80
C TYR A 137 -18.06 9.00 -17.06
N VAL A 138 -17.45 8.30 -16.09
CA VAL A 138 -16.08 7.77 -16.22
C VAL A 138 -16.04 6.59 -17.19
N PHE A 139 -17.00 5.66 -17.08
CA PHE A 139 -17.05 4.46 -17.91
C PHE A 139 -17.49 4.72 -19.36
N ALA A 140 -18.05 5.90 -19.66
CA ALA A 140 -18.32 6.33 -21.04
C ALA A 140 -17.05 6.79 -21.80
N ARG A 141 -15.89 6.89 -21.13
CA ARG A 141 -14.62 7.34 -21.72
C ARG A 141 -13.71 6.17 -22.06
N SER A 142 -12.68 6.43 -22.87
CA SER A 142 -11.59 5.48 -23.08
C SER A 142 -10.86 5.20 -21.76
N VAL A 143 -10.45 3.95 -21.56
CA VAL A 143 -9.64 3.53 -20.40
C VAL A 143 -8.34 4.34 -20.34
N GLY A 144 -8.02 4.86 -19.15
CA GLY A 144 -6.80 5.63 -18.89
C GLY A 144 -5.56 4.76 -18.66
N GLU A 145 -4.40 5.41 -18.61
CA GLU A 145 -3.12 4.76 -18.29
C GLU A 145 -2.94 4.68 -16.75
N PRO A 146 -2.61 3.51 -16.17
CA PRO A 146 -2.58 3.32 -14.71
C PRO A 146 -1.75 4.34 -13.91
N HIS A 147 -0.53 4.67 -14.34
CA HIS A 147 0.32 5.62 -13.64
C HIS A 147 -0.30 7.04 -13.63
N GLN A 148 -0.91 7.47 -14.73
CA GLN A 148 -1.66 8.72 -14.81
C GLN A 148 -2.88 8.73 -13.87
N GLU A 149 -3.67 7.66 -13.85
CA GLU A 149 -4.88 7.60 -13.02
C GLU A 149 -4.54 7.55 -11.51
N VAL A 150 -3.45 6.88 -11.11
CA VAL A 150 -2.92 6.96 -9.74
C VAL A 150 -2.57 8.40 -9.37
N GLY A 151 -1.91 9.14 -10.27
CA GLY A 151 -1.62 10.56 -10.07
C GLY A 151 -2.89 11.41 -9.92
N GLY A 152 -3.91 11.17 -10.74
CA GLY A 152 -5.20 11.86 -10.67
C GLY A 152 -5.94 11.63 -9.35
N VAL A 153 -5.94 10.39 -8.86
CA VAL A 153 -6.49 10.04 -7.55
C VAL A 153 -5.76 10.77 -6.43
N MET A 154 -4.42 10.76 -6.43
CA MET A 154 -3.64 11.41 -5.37
C MET A 154 -3.87 12.92 -5.31
N VAL A 155 -3.93 13.60 -6.46
CA VAL A 155 -4.18 15.05 -6.53
C VAL A 155 -5.58 15.40 -6.04
N THR A 156 -6.60 14.63 -6.44
CA THR A 156 -7.99 14.89 -6.04
C THR A 156 -8.25 14.57 -4.58
N LEU A 157 -7.64 13.50 -4.04
CA LEU A 157 -7.66 13.20 -2.60
C LEU A 157 -7.05 14.36 -1.79
N ALA A 158 -5.89 14.88 -2.23
CA ALA A 158 -5.27 16.03 -1.56
C ALA A 158 -6.13 17.29 -1.58
N ALA A 159 -6.76 17.59 -2.72
CA ALA A 159 -7.68 18.72 -2.82
C ALA A 159 -8.91 18.57 -1.90
N LEU A 160 -9.46 17.36 -1.80
CA LEU A 160 -10.57 17.05 -0.91
C LEU A 160 -10.17 17.21 0.56
N CYS A 161 -9.03 16.63 0.96
CA CYS A 161 -8.50 16.74 2.32
C CYS A 161 -8.19 18.19 2.70
N ASN A 162 -7.63 19.00 1.79
CA ASN A 162 -7.41 20.44 2.02
C ASN A 162 -8.74 21.16 2.30
N THR A 163 -9.80 20.83 1.57
CA THR A 163 -11.14 21.40 1.77
C THR A 163 -11.74 20.98 3.10
N ALA A 164 -11.49 19.74 3.54
CA ALA A 164 -11.97 19.18 4.80
C ALA A 164 -11.09 19.50 6.02
N GLY A 165 -9.94 20.16 5.83
CA GLY A 165 -8.97 20.41 6.91
C GLY A 165 -8.28 19.14 7.45
N LEU A 166 -8.12 18.12 6.61
CA LEU A 166 -7.53 16.83 6.96
C LEU A 166 -6.09 16.70 6.44
N SER A 167 -5.21 16.11 7.26
CA SER A 167 -3.88 15.68 6.83
C SER A 167 -3.95 14.26 6.28
N ILE A 168 -3.66 14.09 4.98
CA ILE A 168 -3.64 12.77 4.33
C ILE A 168 -2.68 11.84 5.07
N HIS A 169 -1.46 12.30 5.36
CA HIS A 169 -0.44 11.48 6.00
C HIS A 169 -0.87 11.05 7.40
N SER A 170 -1.38 11.97 8.22
CA SER A 170 -1.81 11.64 9.58
C SER A 170 -2.93 10.59 9.57
N ALA A 171 -3.96 10.81 8.75
CA ALA A 171 -5.06 9.86 8.60
C ALA A 171 -4.58 8.48 8.12
N ALA A 172 -3.68 8.46 7.13
CA ALA A 172 -3.11 7.22 6.59
C ALA A 172 -2.33 6.43 7.64
N TYR A 173 -1.44 7.07 8.40
CA TYR A 173 -0.65 6.39 9.44
C TYR A 173 -1.49 5.95 10.63
N ASP A 174 -2.49 6.74 11.03
CA ASP A 174 -3.41 6.36 12.11
C ASP A 174 -4.25 5.14 11.72
N GLU A 175 -4.71 5.07 10.47
CA GLU A 175 -5.43 3.92 9.96
C GLU A 175 -4.53 2.68 9.83
N LEU A 176 -3.30 2.83 9.33
CA LEU A 176 -2.33 1.72 9.28
C LEU A 176 -2.07 1.14 10.68
N ALA A 177 -1.82 2.00 11.66
CA ALA A 177 -1.67 1.56 13.05
C ALA A 177 -2.93 0.85 13.58
N ARG A 178 -4.12 1.35 13.24
CA ARG A 178 -5.39 0.71 13.61
C ARG A 178 -5.53 -0.67 12.99
N VAL A 179 -5.25 -0.87 11.71
CA VAL A 179 -5.46 -2.19 11.06
C VAL A 179 -4.46 -3.24 11.52
N TRP A 180 -3.26 -2.84 11.96
CA TRP A 180 -2.31 -3.74 12.63
C TRP A 180 -2.88 -4.35 13.93
N THR A 181 -3.73 -3.64 14.66
CA THR A 181 -4.42 -4.21 15.85
C THR A 181 -5.44 -5.29 15.50
N LYS A 182 -5.82 -5.42 14.21
CA LYS A 182 -6.92 -6.28 13.75
C LYS A 182 -6.45 -7.54 13.03
N VAL A 183 -5.14 -7.80 12.92
CA VAL A 183 -4.57 -8.92 12.17
C VAL A 183 -5.24 -10.25 12.50
N GLU A 184 -5.34 -10.61 13.78
CA GLU A 184 -5.93 -11.90 14.19
C GLU A 184 -7.42 -11.99 13.90
N ALA A 185 -8.16 -10.90 14.05
CA ALA A 185 -9.58 -10.84 13.71
C ALA A 185 -9.81 -11.01 12.20
N ILE A 186 -8.96 -10.39 11.38
CA ILE A 186 -8.97 -10.50 9.91
C ILE A 186 -8.67 -11.93 9.49
N ARG A 187 -7.58 -12.53 10.01
CA ARG A 187 -7.22 -13.93 9.75
C ARG A 187 -8.34 -14.89 10.15
N ALA A 188 -8.98 -14.67 11.29
CA ALA A 188 -10.11 -15.48 11.75
C ALA A 188 -11.33 -15.35 10.82
N LYS A 189 -11.60 -14.16 10.28
CA LYS A 189 -12.66 -13.95 9.27
C LYS A 189 -12.33 -14.70 7.98
N GLN A 190 -11.08 -14.65 7.53
CA GLN A 190 -10.63 -15.34 6.32
C GLN A 190 -10.77 -16.87 6.43
N ARG A 191 -10.42 -17.46 7.57
CA ARG A 191 -10.59 -18.90 7.82
C ARG A 191 -12.05 -19.38 7.74
N ARG A 192 -13.01 -18.49 8.04
CA ARG A 192 -14.45 -18.80 7.95
C ARG A 192 -15.01 -18.64 6.54
N SER A 193 -14.29 -17.96 5.65
CA SER A 193 -14.65 -17.84 4.25
C SER A 193 -14.25 -19.12 3.50
N ARG A 194 -15.07 -19.56 2.54
CA ARG A 194 -14.76 -20.76 1.74
C ARG A 194 -13.56 -20.44 0.81
N PRO A 195 -12.55 -21.32 0.69
CA PRO A 195 -11.46 -21.14 -0.25
C PRO A 195 -11.99 -20.93 -1.68
N GLY A 196 -11.54 -19.88 -2.36
CA GLY A 196 -11.99 -19.52 -3.70
C GLY A 196 -13.42 -18.96 -3.78
N ALA A 197 -14.05 -18.60 -2.66
CA ALA A 197 -15.22 -17.75 -2.72
C ALA A 197 -14.74 -16.34 -3.10
N PRO A 198 -15.19 -15.76 -4.23
CA PRO A 198 -14.87 -14.38 -4.56
C PRO A 198 -15.31 -13.47 -3.42
N TYR A 199 -14.70 -12.29 -3.30
CA TYR A 199 -15.25 -11.19 -2.50
C TYR A 199 -16.71 -11.00 -2.93
N ARG A 200 -17.61 -11.61 -2.15
CA ARG A 200 -19.02 -11.66 -2.51
C ARG A 200 -19.57 -10.34 -2.01
N TRP A 201 -19.61 -9.34 -2.87
CA TRP A 201 -20.47 -8.19 -2.65
C TRP A 201 -21.89 -8.73 -2.43
N ARG A 202 -22.31 -8.78 -1.17
CA ARG A 202 -23.69 -9.10 -0.82
C ARG A 202 -24.42 -7.79 -1.06
N HIS A 203 -25.05 -7.64 -2.23
CA HIS A 203 -26.06 -6.61 -2.43
C HIS A 203 -26.91 -6.54 -1.14
N PRO A 204 -26.99 -5.40 -0.44
CA PRO A 204 -28.03 -5.25 0.56
C PRO A 204 -29.39 -5.47 -0.14
N PRO A 205 -30.35 -6.15 0.50
CA PRO A 205 -31.67 -6.32 -0.09
C PRO A 205 -32.22 -4.93 -0.46
N ARG A 206 -32.71 -4.79 -1.70
CA ARG A 206 -33.32 -3.54 -2.15
C ARG A 206 -34.40 -3.13 -1.13
N PRO A 207 -34.49 -1.85 -0.73
CA PRO A 207 -35.62 -1.37 0.05
C PRO A 207 -36.89 -1.75 -0.71
N THR A 208 -37.82 -2.43 -0.04
CA THR A 208 -39.17 -2.63 -0.57
C THR A 208 -39.76 -1.25 -0.79
N GLN A 209 -40.17 -0.97 -2.04
CA GLN A 209 -40.97 0.21 -2.40
C GLN A 209 -42.29 0.20 -1.62
#